data_AF-A0A2H0WE51-F1
#
_entry.id   AF-A0A2H0WE51-F1
#
_cell.length_a   1.000
_cell.length_b   1.000
_cell.length_c   1.000
_cell.angle_alpha   90.00
_cell.angle_beta   90.00
_cell.angle_gamma   90.00
#
_symmetry.space_group_name_H-M   'P 1'
#
loop_
_entity.id
_entity.type
_entity.pdbx_description
1 polymer ?
#
loop_
_entity_poly.entity_id
_entity_poly.type
_entity_poly.pdbx_seq_one_letter_code
_entity_poly.pdbx_strand_id
1 'polypeptide(L)'
;MPVWSIIEPFTLGFSLEIPTGACRIRDPKTKRKLLEIQGKQLLTQAEFEREVHRLTVFENKSIREVCHLLKCTQTPIRLYCRTHRIGPYQPLKEGQIPCRSSQEPYGWRREGSGLSRKPSEMVWVKEMLEMRVDGISYKKISAFLNEQGVLTKQDKEWDPRTGRRIIEFNRNNSLYF
;
A
#
# COMPACT_ATOMS: atom_id res chain seq x y z
N MET A 1 -30.19 -10.01 16.28
CA MET A 1 -29.30 -10.56 17.32
C MET A 1 -27.88 -10.10 17.03
N PRO A 2 -27.22 -9.41 17.97
CA PRO A 2 -25.87 -8.89 17.79
C PRO A 2 -24.87 -9.95 18.25
N VAL A 3 -23.95 -10.36 17.39
CA VAL A 3 -22.78 -11.14 17.79
C VAL A 3 -21.62 -10.62 16.95
N TRP A 4 -20.40 -10.75 17.47
CA TRP A 4 -19.10 -10.28 16.97
C TRP A 4 -18.64 -8.93 17.54
N SER A 5 -18.57 -8.86 18.87
CA SER A 5 -17.64 -7.98 19.57
C SER A 5 -16.88 -8.77 20.64
N ILE A 6 -15.96 -9.63 20.20
CA ILE A 6 -14.78 -10.03 20.99
C ILE A 6 -13.63 -10.12 19.98
N ILE A 7 -12.89 -9.02 19.82
CA ILE A 7 -11.55 -9.08 19.24
C ILE A 7 -10.70 -9.65 20.36
N GLU A 8 -10.57 -10.98 20.41
CA GLU A 8 -9.53 -11.60 21.21
C GLU A 8 -8.19 -11.08 20.67
N PRO A 9 -7.29 -10.56 21.54
CA PRO A 9 -5.93 -10.34 21.11
C PRO A 9 -5.34 -11.73 20.87
N PHE A 10 -5.30 -12.15 19.60
CA PHE A 10 -4.53 -13.33 19.19
C PHE A 10 -3.06 -13.04 19.48
N THR A 11 -2.64 -13.23 20.73
CA THR A 11 -1.29 -13.62 21.11
C THR A 11 -1.08 -15.08 20.72
N LEU A 12 -1.30 -15.38 19.44
CA LEU A 12 -0.71 -16.57 18.85
C LEU A 12 0.80 -16.32 18.93
N GLY A 13 1.47 -17.09 19.79
CA GLY A 13 2.90 -17.29 19.72
C GLY A 13 3.20 -17.91 18.35
N PHE A 14 3.30 -17.07 17.33
CA PHE A 14 3.55 -17.51 15.98
C PHE A 14 4.99 -17.99 15.93
N SER A 15 5.17 -19.31 15.99
CA SER A 15 6.31 -19.91 15.32
C SER A 15 6.18 -19.52 13.86
N LEU A 16 7.06 -18.62 13.40
CA LEU A 16 7.32 -18.38 11.99
C LEU A 16 7.72 -19.73 11.37
N GLU A 17 6.74 -20.50 10.93
CA GLU A 17 6.94 -21.59 9.98
C GLU A 17 7.16 -20.94 8.62
N ILE A 18 8.43 -20.68 8.35
CA ILE A 18 8.93 -20.14 7.08
C ILE A 18 9.01 -21.32 6.10
N PRO A 19 8.23 -21.35 5.00
CA PRO A 19 8.43 -22.39 4.01
C PRO A 19 9.60 -22.01 3.09
N THR A 20 10.61 -22.87 3.21
CA THR A 20 11.37 -23.52 2.12
C THR A 20 12.41 -22.70 1.36
N GLY A 21 13.67 -22.93 1.75
CA GLY A 21 14.88 -22.61 0.98
C GLY A 21 16.17 -22.63 1.82
N ALA A 22 16.07 -22.44 3.14
CA ALA A 22 17.21 -22.48 4.05
C ALA A 22 17.36 -23.87 4.66
N CYS A 23 18.55 -24.44 4.59
CA CYS A 23 18.89 -25.67 5.29
C CYS A 23 18.57 -25.51 6.78
N ARG A 24 17.88 -26.49 7.37
CA ARG A 24 17.52 -26.47 8.80
C ARG A 24 18.79 -26.63 9.65
N ILE A 25 19.56 -25.56 9.85
CA ILE A 25 20.71 -25.58 10.74
C ILE A 25 20.23 -25.07 12.10
N ARG A 26 20.18 -25.97 13.08
CA ARG A 26 19.98 -25.65 14.50
C ARG A 26 21.34 -25.43 15.14
N ASP A 27 21.48 -24.39 15.95
CA ASP A 27 22.65 -24.24 16.83
C ASP A 27 22.70 -25.43 17.81
N PRO A 28 23.79 -26.22 17.84
CA PRO A 28 23.89 -27.41 18.67
C PRO A 28 23.88 -27.12 20.18
N LYS A 29 24.19 -25.89 20.62
CA LYS A 29 24.24 -25.54 22.06
C LYS A 29 22.95 -24.92 22.58
N THR A 30 22.30 -24.07 21.79
CA THR A 30 21.18 -23.23 22.29
C THR A 30 19.80 -23.65 21.79
N LYS A 31 19.72 -24.56 20.79
CA LYS A 31 18.47 -24.98 20.13
C LYS A 31 17.64 -23.84 19.52
N ARG A 32 18.18 -22.62 19.40
CA ARG A 32 17.47 -21.45 18.83
C ARG A 32 17.41 -21.54 17.30
N LYS A 33 16.30 -21.06 16.72
CA LYS A 33 16.10 -21.00 15.25
C LYS A 33 17.00 -19.90 14.69
N LEU A 34 17.91 -20.27 13.79
CA LEU A 34 18.79 -19.37 13.07
C LEU A 34 18.21 -19.09 11.69
N LEU A 35 18.13 -17.82 11.29
CA LEU A 35 17.77 -17.42 9.93
C LEU A 35 19.04 -17.34 9.10
N GLU A 36 19.15 -18.25 8.14
CA GLU A 36 20.26 -18.27 7.20
C GLU A 36 20.05 -17.14 6.16
N ILE A 37 20.69 -16.00 6.40
CA ILE A 37 20.87 -14.95 5.40
C ILE A 37 22.06 -15.39 4.55
N GLN A 38 21.87 -15.52 3.23
CA GLN A 38 22.82 -16.09 2.27
C GLN A 38 24.30 -15.76 2.58
N GLY A 39 24.93 -16.63 3.38
CA GLY A 39 26.36 -16.87 3.38
C GLY A 39 27.28 -16.05 4.28
N LYS A 40 26.89 -15.22 5.28
CA LYS A 40 27.92 -14.71 6.24
C LYS A 40 27.55 -14.06 7.58
N GLN A 41 26.29 -13.93 8.01
CA GLN A 41 26.02 -13.48 9.39
C GLN A 41 24.69 -14.00 9.92
N LEU A 42 24.76 -14.77 11.00
CA LEU A 42 23.61 -15.25 11.74
C LEU A 42 23.12 -14.12 12.65
N LEU A 43 22.16 -13.33 12.17
CA LEU A 43 21.48 -12.37 13.03
C LEU A 43 20.51 -13.12 13.93
N THR A 44 20.53 -12.81 15.22
CA THR A 44 19.45 -13.21 16.12
C THR A 44 18.15 -12.50 15.71
N GLN A 45 17.01 -13.05 16.11
CA GLN A 45 15.70 -12.42 15.82
C GLN A 45 15.66 -10.96 16.30
N ALA A 46 16.19 -10.67 17.48
CA ALA A 46 16.20 -9.31 18.05
C ALA A 46 17.08 -8.34 17.25
N GLU A 47 18.22 -8.80 16.73
CA GLU A 47 19.10 -7.98 15.88
C GLU A 47 18.46 -7.74 14.51
N PHE A 48 17.81 -8.76 13.94
CA PHE A 48 17.06 -8.61 12.69
C PHE A 48 15.94 -7.59 12.83
N GLU A 49 15.10 -7.70 13.87
CA GLU A 49 13.99 -6.77 14.11
C GLU A 49 14.50 -5.33 14.33
N ARG A 50 15.58 -5.15 15.11
CA ARG A 50 16.21 -3.84 15.34
C ARG A 50 16.68 -3.21 14.04
N GLU A 51 17.33 -4.01 13.19
CA GLU A 51 17.90 -3.53 11.94
C GLU A 51 16.81 -3.22 10.90
N VAL A 52 15.77 -4.07 10.80
CA VAL A 52 14.61 -3.77 9.96
C VAL A 52 13.92 -2.50 10.43
N HIS A 53 13.72 -2.32 11.74
CA HIS A 53 13.15 -1.10 12.29
C HIS A 53 14.00 0.14 11.95
N ARG A 54 15.33 0.04 12.12
CA ARG A 54 16.27 1.11 11.75
C ARG A 54 16.11 1.52 10.29
N LEU A 55 16.20 0.55 9.38
CA LEU A 55 16.17 0.81 7.94
C LEU A 55 14.81 1.30 7.45
N THR A 56 13.71 0.80 8.02
CA THR A 56 12.35 1.17 7.58
C THR A 56 11.84 2.46 8.19
N VAL A 57 12.08 2.69 9.49
CA VAL A 57 11.50 3.83 10.22
C VAL A 57 12.44 5.04 10.22
N PHE A 58 13.73 4.84 10.46
CA PHE A 58 14.67 5.95 10.56
C PHE A 58 15.24 6.36 9.20
N GLU A 59 15.57 5.38 8.35
CA GLU A 59 16.16 5.65 7.02
C GLU A 59 15.13 5.67 5.89
N ASN A 60 13.84 5.43 6.20
CA ASN A 60 12.72 5.45 5.26
C ASN A 60 12.96 4.64 3.97
N LYS A 61 13.67 3.50 4.08
CA LYS A 61 13.96 2.64 2.93
C LYS A 61 12.74 1.80 2.56
N SER A 62 12.56 1.57 1.27
CA SER A 62 11.54 0.67 0.75
C SER A 62 11.83 -0.79 1.15
N ILE A 63 10.77 -1.60 1.25
CA ILE A 63 10.91 -3.05 1.56
C ILE A 63 11.91 -3.72 0.62
N ARG A 64 11.94 -3.33 -0.66
CA ARG A 64 12.86 -3.88 -1.67
C ARG A 64 14.32 -3.55 -1.34
N GLU A 65 14.60 -2.32 -0.94
CA GLU A 65 15.96 -1.90 -0.55
C GLU A 65 16.40 -2.59 0.73
N VAL A 66 15.50 -2.73 1.72
CA VAL A 66 15.79 -3.46 2.95
C VAL A 66 16.11 -4.94 2.65
N CYS A 67 15.37 -5.58 1.74
CA CYS A 67 15.68 -6.94 1.29
C CYS A 67 17.07 -7.05 0.67
N HIS A 68 17.48 -6.04 -0.11
CA HIS A 68 18.79 -6.02 -0.75
C HIS A 68 19.92 -5.83 0.28
N LEU A 69 19.75 -4.91 1.24
CA LEU A 69 20.72 -4.64 2.29
C LEU A 69 20.88 -5.80 3.26
N LEU A 70 19.76 -6.38 3.69
CA LEU A 70 19.73 -7.52 4.62
C LEU A 70 19.88 -8.87 3.92
N LYS A 71 20.00 -8.88 2.59
CA LYS A 71 20.11 -10.08 1.75
C LYS A 71 19.10 -11.17 2.10
N CYS A 72 17.86 -10.77 2.37
CA CYS A 72 16.79 -11.66 2.82
C CYS A 72 15.57 -11.60 1.89
N THR A 73 14.70 -12.60 1.99
CA THR A 73 13.46 -12.65 1.21
C THR A 73 12.48 -11.57 1.70
N GLN A 74 11.52 -11.18 0.86
CA GLN A 74 10.55 -10.13 1.22
C GLN A 74 9.60 -10.54 2.35
N THR A 75 9.34 -11.84 2.52
CA THR A 75 8.36 -12.38 3.47
C THR A 75 8.62 -11.97 4.93
N PRO A 76 9.79 -12.21 5.54
CA PRO A 76 10.05 -11.81 6.92
C PRO A 76 9.94 -10.31 7.15
N ILE A 77 10.44 -9.48 6.21
CA ILE A 77 10.33 -8.02 6.32
C ILE A 77 8.87 -7.58 6.21
N ARG A 78 8.10 -8.13 5.28
CA ARG A 78 6.66 -7.83 5.15
C ARG A 78 5.89 -8.21 6.40
N LEU A 79 6.19 -9.37 7.01
CA LEU A 79 5.56 -9.80 8.25
C LEU A 79 5.89 -8.84 9.39
N TYR A 80 7.17 -8.48 9.56
CA TYR A 80 7.59 -7.48 10.55
C TYR A 80 6.85 -6.15 10.37
N CYS A 81 6.91 -5.58 9.16
CA CYS A 81 6.25 -4.30 8.87
C CYS A 81 4.73 -4.38 9.07
N ARG A 82 4.09 -5.52 8.78
CA ARG A 82 2.66 -5.72 9.00
C ARG A 82 2.33 -5.78 10.48
N THR A 83 3.08 -6.54 11.28
CA THR A 83 2.89 -6.65 12.74
C THR A 83 3.02 -5.31 13.43
N HIS A 84 4.03 -4.52 13.04
CA HIS A 84 4.30 -3.21 13.64
C HIS A 84 3.59 -2.04 12.94
N ARG A 85 2.75 -2.30 11.93
CA ARG A 85 2.04 -1.28 11.14
C ARG A 85 2.96 -0.20 10.58
N ILE A 86 4.08 -0.61 10.00
CA ILE A 86 5.10 0.27 9.41
C ILE A 86 4.92 0.36 7.90
N GLY A 87 5.22 1.53 7.32
CA GLY A 87 5.18 1.78 5.88
C GLY A 87 3.79 1.54 5.28
N PRO A 88 3.64 0.65 4.28
CA PRO A 88 2.37 0.42 3.60
C PRO A 88 1.28 -0.22 4.49
N TYR A 89 1.64 -0.65 5.70
CA TYR A 89 0.72 -1.28 6.66
C TYR A 89 0.29 -0.34 7.79
N GLN A 90 0.65 0.95 7.72
CA GLN A 90 0.17 1.95 8.66
C GLN A 90 -1.37 2.00 8.67
N PRO A 91 -2.02 2.30 9.81
CA PRO A 91 -3.44 2.58 9.80
C PRO A 91 -3.73 3.75 8.86
N LEU A 92 -4.87 3.70 8.18
CA LEU A 92 -5.31 4.81 7.32
C LEU A 92 -5.53 6.04 8.19
N LYS A 93 -5.05 7.19 7.72
CA LYS A 93 -5.39 8.48 8.34
C LYS A 93 -6.84 8.83 8.05
N GLU A 94 -7.41 9.70 8.87
CA GLU A 94 -8.76 10.21 8.64
C GLU A 94 -8.89 10.83 7.23
N GLY A 95 -9.95 10.45 6.51
CA GLY A 95 -10.17 10.87 5.12
C GLY A 95 -9.38 10.10 4.06
N GLN A 96 -8.49 9.17 4.43
CA GLN A 96 -7.81 8.31 3.47
C GLN A 96 -8.64 7.07 3.11
N ILE A 97 -8.53 6.63 1.85
CA ILE A 97 -9.10 5.36 1.39
C ILE A 97 -7.99 4.32 1.18
N PRO A 98 -8.28 3.00 1.31
CA PRO A 98 -7.28 1.96 1.12
C PRO A 98 -6.74 1.91 -0.32
N CYS A 99 -5.42 1.87 -0.47
CA CYS A 99 -4.79 1.73 -1.77
C CYS A 99 -4.71 0.24 -2.16
N ARG A 100 -5.61 -0.23 -3.03
CA ARG A 100 -5.67 -1.64 -3.48
C ARG A 100 -4.88 -1.92 -4.77
N SER A 101 -4.45 -0.88 -5.47
CA SER A 101 -3.77 -0.97 -6.76
C SER A 101 -2.39 -0.32 -6.68
N SER A 102 -1.45 -0.76 -7.52
CA SER A 102 -0.18 -0.06 -7.74
C SER A 102 -0.38 1.30 -8.41
N GLN A 103 -1.44 1.47 -9.19
CA GLN A 103 -1.76 2.71 -9.89
C GLN A 103 -2.65 3.62 -9.03
N GLU A 104 -2.27 4.88 -8.94
CA GLU A 104 -3.07 5.92 -8.29
C GLU A 104 -4.20 6.39 -9.22
N PRO A 105 -5.46 6.36 -8.77
CA PRO A 105 -6.56 6.96 -9.51
C PRO A 105 -6.41 8.48 -9.61
N TYR A 106 -6.88 9.07 -10.72
CA TYR A 106 -6.93 10.53 -10.88
C TYR A 106 -7.84 11.16 -9.81
N GLY A 107 -7.38 12.25 -9.20
CA GLY A 107 -7.97 12.87 -8.01
C GLY A 107 -7.29 12.48 -6.70
N TRP A 108 -6.44 11.46 -6.72
CA TRP A 108 -5.84 10.88 -5.52
C TRP A 108 -4.32 10.86 -5.58
N ARG A 109 -3.67 10.85 -4.42
CA ARG A 109 -2.22 10.68 -4.25
C ARG A 109 -1.99 9.61 -3.19
N ARG A 110 -0.96 8.77 -3.37
CA ARG A 110 -0.58 7.83 -2.33
C ARG A 110 0.16 8.54 -1.20
N GLU A 111 -0.32 8.33 0.02
CA GLU A 111 0.30 8.81 1.24
C GLU A 111 0.33 7.68 2.27
N GLY A 112 1.51 7.09 2.45
CA GLY A 112 1.69 5.94 3.34
C GLY A 112 0.93 4.71 2.84
N SER A 113 0.01 4.20 3.65
CA SER A 113 -0.84 3.06 3.36
C SER A 113 -2.13 3.40 2.59
N GLY A 114 -2.46 4.69 2.49
CA GLY A 114 -3.73 5.18 1.94
C GLY A 114 -3.58 6.05 0.70
N LEU A 115 -4.74 6.39 0.15
CA LEU A 115 -4.89 7.44 -0.86
C LEU A 115 -5.48 8.69 -0.20
N SER A 116 -4.78 9.82 -0.32
CA SER A 116 -5.25 11.15 0.03
C SER A 116 -5.77 11.87 -1.22
N ARG A 117 -6.63 12.87 -1.04
CA ARG A 117 -7.13 13.70 -2.16
C ARG A 117 -6.02 14.63 -2.65
N LYS A 118 -5.89 14.77 -3.97
CA LYS A 118 -5.00 15.77 -4.60
C LYS A 118 -5.82 16.98 -5.07
N PRO A 119 -5.74 18.13 -4.39
CA PRO A 119 -6.64 19.27 -4.65
C PRO A 119 -6.69 19.70 -6.12
N SER A 120 -5.54 19.77 -6.80
CA SER A 120 -5.45 20.21 -8.20
C SER A 120 -6.17 19.27 -9.18
N GLU A 121 -6.25 17.97 -8.88
CA GLU A 121 -6.96 16.99 -9.71
C GLU A 121 -8.43 16.89 -9.30
N MET A 122 -8.73 17.09 -8.02
CA MET A 122 -10.09 16.98 -7.48
C MET A 122 -11.06 18.03 -8.05
N VAL A 123 -10.57 19.21 -8.46
CA VAL A 123 -11.39 20.21 -9.15
C VAL A 123 -11.99 19.61 -10.42
N TRP A 124 -11.17 18.95 -11.23
CA TRP A 124 -11.63 18.30 -12.46
C TRP A 124 -12.48 17.07 -12.18
N VAL A 125 -12.18 16.30 -11.14
CA VAL A 125 -13.05 15.18 -10.73
C VAL A 125 -14.45 15.67 -10.37
N LYS A 126 -14.56 16.79 -9.64
CA LYS A 126 -15.84 17.40 -9.29
C LYS A 126 -16.60 17.83 -10.55
N GLU A 127 -15.93 18.54 -11.45
CA GLU A 127 -16.50 18.98 -12.72
C GLU A 127 -17.02 17.79 -13.57
N MET A 128 -16.22 16.72 -13.69
CA MET A 128 -16.61 15.49 -14.39
C MET A 128 -17.85 14.84 -13.80
N LEU A 129 -17.99 14.88 -12.46
CA LEU A 129 -19.13 14.31 -11.77
C LEU A 129 -20.38 15.17 -11.96
N GLU A 130 -20.27 16.49 -11.88
CA GLU A 130 -21.37 17.43 -12.12
C GLU A 130 -21.89 17.31 -13.56
N MET A 131 -21.00 17.34 -14.56
CA MET A 131 -21.37 17.05 -15.95
C MET A 131 -22.07 15.69 -16.10
N ARG A 132 -21.66 14.68 -15.32
CA ARG A 132 -22.30 13.37 -15.39
C ARG A 132 -23.70 13.36 -14.77
N VAL A 133 -23.92 14.11 -13.69
CA VAL A 133 -25.24 14.35 -13.09
C VAL A 133 -26.17 15.04 -14.10
N ASP A 134 -25.64 16.00 -14.87
CA ASP A 134 -26.35 16.69 -15.95
C ASP A 134 -26.60 15.82 -17.21
N GLY A 135 -26.24 14.53 -17.15
CA GLY A 135 -26.48 13.57 -18.22
C GLY A 135 -25.46 13.62 -19.36
N ILE A 136 -24.40 14.44 -19.26
CA ILE A 136 -23.37 14.55 -20.30
C ILE A 136 -22.66 13.20 -20.47
N SER A 137 -22.53 12.76 -21.72
CA SER A 137 -21.87 11.49 -22.05
C SER A 137 -20.37 11.52 -21.73
N TYR A 138 -19.78 10.36 -21.39
CA TYR A 138 -18.34 10.22 -21.15
C TYR A 138 -17.48 10.71 -22.32
N LYS A 139 -17.97 10.57 -23.55
CA LYS A 139 -17.28 11.07 -24.76
C LYS A 139 -17.17 12.60 -24.76
N LYS A 140 -18.27 13.29 -24.44
CA LYS A 140 -18.29 14.75 -24.34
C LYS A 140 -17.46 15.27 -23.16
N ILE A 141 -17.53 14.59 -22.01
CA ILE A 141 -16.70 14.93 -20.84
C ILE A 141 -15.20 14.84 -21.19
N SER A 142 -14.79 13.77 -21.87
CA SER A 142 -13.37 13.59 -22.22
C SER A 142 -12.89 14.61 -23.25
N ALA A 143 -13.74 14.93 -24.24
CA ALA A 143 -13.45 15.99 -25.22
C ALA A 143 -13.28 17.35 -24.52
N PHE A 144 -14.19 17.70 -23.61
CA PHE A 144 -14.10 18.92 -22.81
C PHE A 144 -12.77 19.00 -22.03
N LEU A 145 -12.38 17.93 -21.32
CA LEU A 145 -11.12 17.92 -20.58
C LEU A 145 -9.89 18.13 -21.49
N ASN A 146 -9.89 17.53 -22.68
CA ASN A 146 -8.81 17.70 -23.65
C ASN A 146 -8.78 19.12 -24.22
N GLU A 147 -9.94 19.72 -24.50
CA GLU A 147 -10.05 21.13 -24.93
C GLU A 147 -9.52 22.10 -23.87
N GLN A 148 -9.71 21.79 -22.59
CA GLN A 148 -9.15 22.55 -21.46
C GLN A 148 -7.65 22.27 -21.23
N GLY A 149 -7.01 21.41 -22.03
CA GLY A 149 -5.60 21.03 -21.88
C GLY A 149 -5.32 20.20 -20.63
N VAL A 150 -6.33 19.57 -20.04
CA VAL A 150 -6.19 18.75 -18.83
C VAL A 150 -5.69 17.38 -19.22
N LEU A 151 -4.50 17.02 -18.76
CA LEU A 151 -3.92 15.71 -19.00
C LEU A 151 -4.26 14.71 -17.88
N THR A 152 -4.27 13.44 -18.23
CA THR A 152 -4.35 12.33 -17.26
C THR A 152 -3.07 12.25 -16.41
N LYS A 153 -3.06 11.43 -15.35
CA LYS A 153 -1.85 11.15 -14.53
C LYS A 153 -0.66 10.57 -15.32
N GLN A 154 -0.89 10.10 -16.55
CA GLN A 154 0.14 9.58 -17.44
C GLN A 154 0.53 10.58 -18.52
N ASP A 155 0.15 11.86 -18.36
CA ASP A 155 0.39 12.95 -19.31
C ASP A 155 -0.19 12.68 -20.71
N LYS A 156 -1.32 11.97 -20.76
CA LYS A 156 -2.06 11.66 -21.97
C LYS A 156 -3.41 12.34 -21.99
N GLU A 157 -3.94 12.55 -23.19
CA GLU A 157 -5.33 12.93 -23.42
C GLU A 157 -6.32 11.93 -22.81
N TRP A 158 -7.50 12.42 -22.48
CA TRP A 158 -8.62 11.66 -21.95
C TRP A 158 -9.30 10.86 -23.05
N ASP A 159 -9.31 9.55 -22.86
CA ASP A 159 -10.20 8.64 -23.58
C ASP A 159 -11.51 8.42 -22.76
N PRO A 160 -12.67 8.24 -23.43
CA PRO A 160 -13.95 8.02 -22.76
C PRO A 160 -13.98 6.84 -21.78
N ARG A 161 -13.24 5.76 -22.06
CA ARG A 161 -13.17 4.60 -21.15
C ARG A 161 -12.39 4.95 -19.88
N THR A 162 -11.32 5.73 -20.01
CA THR A 162 -10.54 6.26 -18.90
C THR A 162 -11.38 7.21 -18.05
N GLY A 163 -12.06 8.17 -18.67
CA GLY A 163 -12.99 9.09 -18.00
C GLY A 163 -14.08 8.34 -17.21
N ARG A 164 -14.71 7.34 -17.82
CA ARG A 164 -15.71 6.49 -17.15
C ARG A 164 -15.15 5.80 -15.90
N ARG A 165 -13.98 5.16 -15.99
CA ARG A 165 -13.35 4.46 -14.86
C ARG A 165 -13.05 5.41 -13.69
N ILE A 166 -12.56 6.61 -14.00
CA ILE A 166 -12.27 7.62 -12.97
C ILE A 166 -13.55 8.12 -12.31
N ILE A 167 -14.61 8.38 -13.09
CA ILE A 167 -15.91 8.79 -12.55
C ILE A 167 -16.50 7.70 -11.66
N GLU A 168 -16.53 6.44 -12.12
CA GLU A 168 -17.06 5.32 -11.34
C GLU A 168 -16.26 5.09 -10.05
N PHE A 169 -14.93 5.13 -10.13
CA PHE A 169 -14.06 5.02 -8.95
C PHE A 169 -14.35 6.13 -7.94
N ASN A 170 -14.39 7.38 -8.40
CA ASN A 170 -14.62 8.52 -7.52
C ASN A 170 -16.04 8.51 -6.97
N ARG A 171 -17.07 8.15 -7.73
CA ARG A 171 -18.44 8.03 -7.22
C ARG A 171 -18.55 7.03 -6.06
N ASN A 172 -17.83 5.91 -6.12
CA ASN A 172 -17.84 4.88 -5.08
C ASN A 172 -17.01 5.24 -3.84
N ASN A 173 -16.05 6.17 -3.96
CA ASN A 173 -15.13 6.55 -2.88
C ASN A 173 -15.30 8.01 -2.43
N SER A 174 -16.26 8.74 -3.02
CA SER A 174 -16.65 10.08 -2.59
C SER A 174 -17.50 9.93 -1.35
N LEU A 175 -16.88 10.10 -0.18
CA LEU A 175 -17.57 10.24 1.11
C LEU A 175 -18.48 11.50 1.19
N TYR A 176 -18.59 12.27 0.09
CA TYR A 176 -19.36 13.49 -0.01
C TYR A 176 -19.92 13.62 -1.43
N PHE A 177 -21.21 13.32 -1.57
CA PHE A 177 -22.15 14.27 -2.15
C PHE A 177 -23.07 14.71 -1.01
#